data_AF-A0A9X8C0J7-F1
#
_entry.id   AF-A0A9X8C0J7-F1
#
_cell.length_a   1.000
_cell.length_b   1.000
_cell.length_c   1.000
_cell.angle_alpha   90.00
_cell.angle_beta   90.00
_cell.angle_gamma   90.00
#
_symmetry.space_group_name_H-M   'P 1'
#
loop_
_entity.id
_entity.type
_entity.pdbx_description
1 polymer ?
#
loop_
_entity_poly.entity_id
_entity_poly.type
_entity_poly.pdbx_seq_one_letter_code
_entity_poly.pdbx_strand_id
1 'polypeptide(L)'
;MKINQYISEAKSCSRRETDRLIKAGRVAINGEICTHGALVSDGDVVTIDGQVIAKEEKEKVYIAFHKPVGITCTAADHIEDNIIDYIHYPERIFPVGRLDKASEGLILLTNDGTIANQILHGDHEHEKEYVVTVDKPFTDWFINEMSSGVKIKDGMTKPCKVTRVDQSTFRIILTQGMNRQIRRMSRAFGFTVIKLKRVRIMNIELNELEVGKWRSVTSEELDILIDQL
;
A
#
# COMPACT_ATOMS: atom_id res chain seq x y z
N MET A 1 16.50 13.18 11.36
CA MET A 1 15.19 12.74 10.82
C MET A 1 14.34 13.95 10.43
N LYS A 2 13.48 13.89 9.40
CA LYS A 2 12.56 15.02 9.12
C LYS A 2 11.48 15.13 10.23
N ILE A 3 11.14 16.34 10.65
CA ILE A 3 10.14 16.60 11.70
C ILE A 3 8.79 15.90 11.46
N ASN A 4 8.34 15.85 10.21
CA ASN A 4 7.12 15.13 9.81
C ASN A 4 7.17 13.63 10.11
N GLN A 5 8.34 13.02 9.91
CA GLN A 5 8.55 11.62 10.22
C GLN A 5 8.61 11.41 11.73
N TYR A 6 9.35 12.26 12.45
CA TYR A 6 9.46 12.20 13.91
C TYR A 6 8.09 12.25 14.59
N ILE A 7 7.26 13.23 14.25
CA ILE A 7 5.94 13.40 14.90
C ILE A 7 4.97 12.29 14.46
N SER A 8 5.03 11.84 13.20
CA SER A 8 4.21 10.71 12.74
C SER A 8 4.51 9.42 13.51
N GLU A 9 5.77 9.19 13.86
CA GLU A 9 6.21 8.04 14.66
C GLU A 9 5.85 8.21 16.14
N ALA A 10 5.99 9.43 16.68
CA ALA A 10 5.81 9.69 18.11
C ALA A 10 4.36 9.89 18.57
N LYS A 11 3.54 10.67 17.84
CA LYS A 11 2.18 11.04 18.30
C LYS A 11 1.04 10.38 17.53
N SER A 12 1.35 9.41 16.66
CA SER A 12 0.36 8.76 15.79
C SER A 12 -0.49 9.75 14.98
N CYS A 13 0.02 10.95 14.65
CA CYS A 13 -0.69 11.88 13.75
C CYS A 13 -0.33 11.61 12.29
N SER A 14 -1.19 12.03 11.36
CA SER A 14 -0.88 11.92 9.92
C SER A 14 0.15 12.96 9.49
N ARG A 15 0.95 12.68 8.44
CA ARG A 15 1.90 13.66 7.89
C ARG A 15 1.23 14.99 7.53
N ARG A 16 0.01 14.94 6.98
CA ARG A 16 -0.78 16.14 6.63
C ARG A 16 -1.22 16.92 7.86
N GLU A 17 -1.55 16.22 8.94
CA GLU A 17 -1.89 16.87 10.20
C GLU A 17 -0.64 17.52 10.82
N THR A 18 0.51 16.84 10.75
CA THR A 18 1.78 17.44 11.13
C THR A 18 2.08 18.71 10.33
N ASP A 19 1.86 18.71 9.01
CA ASP A 19 2.05 19.90 8.18
C ASP A 19 1.16 21.07 8.59
N ARG A 20 -0.09 20.79 9.01
CA ARG A 20 -1.00 21.82 9.53
C ARG A 20 -0.50 22.40 10.84
N LEU A 21 -0.03 21.56 11.75
CA LEU A 21 0.51 21.99 13.04
C LEU A 21 1.77 22.85 12.86
N ILE A 22 2.68 22.46 11.96
CA ILE A 22 3.88 23.23 11.62
C ILE A 22 3.48 24.59 11.03
N LYS A 23 2.57 24.61 10.05
CA LYS A 23 2.08 25.86 9.44
C LYS A 23 1.40 26.79 10.44
N ALA A 24 0.76 26.23 11.46
CA ALA A 24 0.12 26.99 12.53
C ALA A 24 1.10 27.50 13.60
N GLY A 25 2.41 27.21 13.49
CA GLY A 25 3.42 27.60 14.47
C GLY A 25 3.30 26.86 15.81
N ARG A 26 2.61 25.71 15.82
CA ARG A 26 2.33 24.94 17.05
C ARG A 26 3.41 23.93 17.40
N VAL A 27 4.40 23.75 16.52
CA VAL A 27 5.49 22.77 16.68
C VAL A 27 6.79 23.50 16.92
N ALA A 28 7.51 23.13 17.98
CA ALA A 28 8.83 23.66 18.29
C ALA A 28 9.87 22.57 18.52
N ILE A 29 11.11 22.85 18.14
CA ILE A 29 12.29 22.02 18.41
C ILE A 29 13.19 22.84 19.34
N ASN A 30 13.51 22.30 20.51
CA ASN A 30 14.31 22.98 21.54
C ASN A 30 13.75 24.36 21.95
N GLY A 31 12.43 24.52 21.89
CA GLY A 31 11.73 25.76 22.23
C GLY A 31 11.58 26.76 21.07
N GLU A 32 12.18 26.52 19.91
CA GLU A 32 12.05 27.37 18.73
C GLU A 32 11.02 26.81 17.74
N ILE A 33 10.10 27.65 17.25
CA ILE A 33 9.08 27.24 16.28
C ILE A 33 9.76 26.75 15.00
N CYS A 34 9.50 25.49 14.63
CA CYS A 34 10.14 24.88 13.48
C CYS A 34 9.40 25.23 12.17
N THR A 35 10.12 25.18 11.06
CA THR A 35 9.57 25.38 9.72
C THR A 35 9.43 24.04 8.98
N HIS A 36 8.72 24.08 7.86
CA HIS A 36 8.50 22.88 7.05
C HIS A 36 9.83 22.27 6.58
N GLY A 37 10.02 20.98 6.84
CA GLY A 37 11.24 20.26 6.47
C GLY A 37 12.38 20.34 7.49
N ALA A 38 12.13 20.92 8.68
CA ALA A 38 13.09 20.90 9.78
C ALA A 38 13.59 19.49 10.10
N LEU A 39 14.85 19.41 10.52
CA LEU A 39 15.49 18.17 10.93
C LEU A 39 15.50 18.09 12.46
N VAL A 40 15.21 16.89 12.97
CA VAL A 40 15.32 16.50 14.37
C VAL A 40 16.53 15.57 14.49
N SER A 41 17.42 15.91 15.40
CA SER A 41 18.63 15.16 15.74
C SER A 41 18.43 14.41 17.05
N ASP A 42 19.33 13.48 17.35
CA ASP A 42 19.31 12.78 18.64
C ASP A 42 19.59 13.79 19.76
N GLY A 43 18.73 13.77 20.79
CA GLY A 43 18.77 14.71 21.91
C GLY A 43 17.88 15.96 21.76
N ASP A 44 17.35 16.23 20.56
CA ASP A 44 16.42 17.35 20.37
C ASP A 44 15.08 17.10 21.08
N VAL A 45 14.55 18.14 21.73
CA VAL A 45 13.25 18.13 22.39
C VAL A 45 12.20 18.70 21.45
N VAL A 46 11.34 17.84 20.93
CA VAL A 46 10.21 18.26 20.10
C VAL A 46 8.98 18.50 20.97
N THR A 47 8.31 19.63 20.78
CA THR A 47 7.06 19.96 21.48
C THR A 47 5.94 20.33 20.50
N ILE A 48 4.70 20.05 20.90
CA ILE A 48 3.49 20.54 20.25
C ILE A 48 2.66 21.26 21.30
N ASP A 49 2.39 22.55 21.10
CA ASP A 49 1.73 23.43 22.08
C ASP A 49 2.40 23.38 23.46
N GLY A 50 3.75 23.33 23.48
CA GLY A 50 4.55 23.25 24.70
C GLY A 50 4.58 21.88 25.38
N GLN A 51 3.83 20.88 24.89
CA GLN A 51 3.92 19.51 25.40
C GLN A 51 4.99 18.72 24.66
N VAL A 52 5.92 18.10 25.41
CA VAL A 52 6.96 17.23 24.84
C VAL A 52 6.33 16.04 24.14
N ILE A 53 6.78 15.82 22.91
CA ILE A 53 6.45 14.65 22.09
C ILE A 53 7.61 13.69 22.21
N ALA A 54 7.46 12.67 23.05
CA ALA A 54 8.44 11.59 23.14
C ALA A 54 8.11 10.53 22.08
N LYS A 55 9.15 10.00 21.46
CA LYS A 55 9.04 8.83 20.59
C LYS A 55 8.84 7.61 21.48
N GLU A 56 7.61 7.13 21.59
CA GLU A 56 7.35 5.82 22.20
C GLU A 56 7.82 4.74 21.23
N GLU A 57 8.63 3.79 21.71
CA GLU A 57 8.89 2.56 20.97
C GLU A 57 7.61 1.72 20.97
N LYS A 58 6.78 1.95 19.95
CA LYS A 58 5.59 1.14 19.72
C LYS A 58 6.00 -0.16 19.03
N GLU A 59 5.40 -1.25 19.45
CA GLU A 59 5.52 -2.53 18.77
C GLU A 59 5.10 -2.36 17.30
N LYS A 60 5.92 -2.92 16.40
CA LYS A 60 5.69 -2.82 14.97
C LYS A 60 4.63 -3.82 14.56
N VAL A 61 3.61 -3.32 13.87
CA VAL A 61 2.45 -4.11 13.44
C VAL A 61 2.58 -4.40 11.97
N TYR A 62 2.43 -5.66 11.57
CA TYR A 62 2.40 -6.08 10.16
C TYR A 62 1.23 -7.04 9.96
N ILE A 63 0.27 -6.63 9.14
CA ILE A 63 -0.97 -7.37 8.92
C ILE A 63 -1.10 -7.70 7.44
N ALA A 64 -1.38 -8.97 7.14
CA ALA A 64 -1.87 -9.41 5.85
C ALA A 64 -3.41 -9.48 5.89
N PHE A 65 -4.06 -8.68 5.05
CA PHE A 65 -5.52 -8.59 5.00
C PHE A 65 -6.06 -9.02 3.63
N HIS A 66 -7.07 -9.89 3.63
CA HIS A 66 -7.85 -10.21 2.45
C HIS A 66 -8.96 -9.19 2.29
N LYS A 67 -8.66 -8.08 1.62
CA LYS A 67 -9.61 -7.00 1.40
C LYS A 67 -10.80 -7.48 0.55
N PRO A 68 -12.06 -7.33 1.02
CA PRO A 68 -13.24 -7.58 0.19
C PRO A 68 -13.46 -6.48 -0.86
N VAL A 69 -14.25 -6.81 -1.88
CA VAL A 69 -14.87 -5.79 -2.75
C VAL A 69 -15.76 -4.88 -1.91
N GLY A 70 -15.80 -3.59 -2.25
CA GLY A 70 -16.62 -2.60 -1.54
C GLY A 70 -15.84 -1.78 -0.52
N ILE A 71 -14.71 -2.27 0.00
CA ILE A 71 -13.89 -1.52 0.95
C ILE A 71 -12.96 -0.54 0.23
N THR A 72 -12.83 0.68 0.75
CA THR A 72 -11.95 1.73 0.19
C THR A 72 -10.61 1.76 0.93
N CYS A 73 -9.49 1.65 0.20
CA CYS A 73 -8.14 1.75 0.79
C CYS A 73 -7.77 3.21 1.12
N THR A 74 -8.28 3.72 2.23
CA THR A 74 -7.99 5.05 2.76
C THR A 74 -8.02 5.03 4.29
N ALA A 75 -7.26 5.91 4.93
CA ALA A 75 -7.30 6.16 6.37
C ALA A 75 -8.01 7.49 6.68
N ALA A 76 -9.06 7.79 5.92
CA ALA A 76 -9.79 9.05 6.01
C ALA A 76 -11.18 8.77 6.59
N ASP A 77 -11.41 9.25 7.81
CA ASP A 77 -12.55 8.88 8.65
C ASP A 77 -13.92 9.31 8.06
N HIS A 78 -13.94 10.30 7.16
CA HIS A 78 -15.16 10.76 6.49
C HIS A 78 -15.56 9.87 5.30
N ILE A 79 -14.77 8.85 4.95
CA ILE A 79 -15.09 7.91 3.88
C ILE A 79 -15.71 6.67 4.50
N GLU A 80 -16.98 6.43 4.18
CA GLU A 80 -17.67 5.19 4.53
C GLU A 80 -16.96 3.97 3.94
N ASP A 81 -17.05 2.84 4.64
CA ASP A 81 -16.40 1.57 4.29
C ASP A 81 -14.89 1.70 4.05
N ASN A 82 -14.19 2.55 4.82
CA ASN A 82 -12.74 2.65 4.73
C ASN A 82 -12.06 1.45 5.40
N ILE A 83 -10.85 1.15 4.96
CA ILE A 83 -10.13 -0.05 5.37
C ILE A 83 -9.72 -0.05 6.86
N ILE A 84 -9.55 1.12 7.47
CA ILE A 84 -9.15 1.23 8.88
C ILE A 84 -10.35 0.86 9.76
N ASP A 85 -11.50 1.47 9.48
CA ASP A 85 -12.75 1.16 10.17
C ASP A 85 -13.22 -0.27 9.89
N TYR A 86 -12.93 -0.83 8.72
CA TYR A 86 -13.26 -2.24 8.47
C TYR A 86 -12.46 -3.20 9.37
N ILE A 87 -11.18 -2.90 9.63
CA ILE A 87 -10.30 -3.78 10.42
C ILE A 87 -10.48 -3.59 11.92
N HIS A 88 -10.79 -2.36 12.38
CA HIS A 88 -10.95 -2.05 13.81
C HIS A 88 -9.72 -2.47 14.66
N TYR A 89 -8.51 -2.24 14.15
CA TYR A 89 -7.29 -2.56 14.87
C TYR A 89 -7.04 -1.57 16.02
N PRO A 90 -6.58 -2.02 17.22
CA PRO A 90 -6.45 -1.15 18.39
C PRO A 90 -5.38 -0.05 18.20
N GLU A 91 -4.25 -0.39 17.60
CA GLU A 91 -3.22 0.59 17.25
C GLU A 91 -3.49 1.24 15.89
N ARG A 92 -2.99 2.46 15.72
CA ARG A 92 -3.04 3.15 14.44
C ARG A 92 -2.18 2.44 13.40
N ILE A 93 -2.83 1.88 12.39
CA ILE A 93 -2.22 1.30 11.19
C ILE A 93 -2.63 2.07 9.92
N PHE A 94 -1.93 1.81 8.82
CA PHE A 94 -2.27 2.34 7.49
C PHE A 94 -1.96 1.30 6.41
N PRO A 95 -2.69 1.32 5.28
CA PRO A 95 -2.45 0.38 4.19
C PRO A 95 -1.13 0.67 3.46
N VAL A 96 -0.37 -0.39 3.16
CA VAL A 96 0.80 -0.35 2.29
C VAL A 96 0.32 -0.40 0.84
N GLY A 97 0.14 0.78 0.26
CA GLY A 97 -0.38 0.95 -1.08
C GLY A 97 -1.90 0.86 -1.11
N ARG A 98 -2.45 0.54 -2.29
CA ARG A 98 -3.90 0.57 -2.50
C ARG A 98 -4.37 -0.57 -3.40
N LEU A 99 -5.59 -1.03 -3.13
CA LEU A 99 -6.44 -1.75 -4.07
C LEU A 99 -7.67 -0.89 -4.36
N ASP A 100 -8.15 -0.94 -5.61
CA ASP A 100 -9.41 -0.27 -5.96
C ASP A 100 -10.58 -0.80 -5.12
N LYS A 101 -11.62 0.03 -4.92
CA LYS A 101 -12.86 -0.38 -4.23
C LYS A 101 -13.48 -1.64 -4.84
N ALA A 102 -13.43 -1.75 -6.17
CA ALA A 102 -13.94 -2.89 -6.94
C ALA A 102 -12.97 -4.09 -7.05
N SER A 103 -11.82 -4.06 -6.37
CA SER A 103 -10.83 -5.13 -6.36
C SER A 103 -10.73 -5.75 -4.98
N GLU A 104 -10.38 -7.02 -4.94
CA GLU A 104 -10.21 -7.80 -3.71
C GLU A 104 -8.79 -8.37 -3.60
N GLY A 105 -8.52 -9.02 -2.48
CA GLY A 105 -7.31 -9.79 -2.26
C GLY A 105 -6.34 -9.14 -1.28
N LEU A 106 -5.09 -9.60 -1.32
CA LEU A 106 -4.06 -9.29 -0.35
C LEU A 106 -3.73 -7.80 -0.33
N ILE A 107 -3.72 -7.20 0.86
CA ILE A 107 -3.13 -5.89 1.13
C ILE A 107 -2.44 -5.94 2.48
N LEU A 108 -1.28 -5.29 2.59
CA LEU A 108 -0.57 -5.18 3.86
C LEU A 108 -1.03 -3.92 4.59
N LEU A 109 -1.10 -3.99 5.92
CA LEU A 109 -1.25 -2.82 6.78
C LEU A 109 -0.17 -2.83 7.84
N THR A 110 0.29 -1.64 8.22
CA THR A 110 1.35 -1.49 9.22
C THR A 110 1.27 -0.14 9.92
N ASN A 111 1.93 -0.03 11.08
CA ASN A 111 2.28 1.25 11.69
C ASN A 111 3.72 1.69 11.36
N ASP A 112 4.48 0.87 10.61
CA ASP A 112 5.84 1.16 10.17
C ASP A 112 5.87 1.94 8.84
N GLY A 113 6.07 3.25 8.95
CA GLY A 113 6.12 4.13 7.78
C GLY A 113 7.37 3.95 6.91
N THR A 114 8.44 3.38 7.47
CA THR A 114 9.72 3.16 6.79
C THR A 114 9.59 1.97 5.86
N ILE A 115 9.18 0.81 6.39
CA ILE A 115 8.97 -0.41 5.60
C ILE A 115 7.87 -0.17 4.56
N ALA A 116 6.76 0.46 4.93
CA ALA A 116 5.71 0.78 3.97
C ALA A 116 6.21 1.62 2.78
N ASN A 117 7.12 2.56 3.01
CA ASN A 117 7.67 3.40 1.95
C ASN A 117 8.66 2.63 1.06
N GLN A 118 9.46 1.71 1.63
CA GLN A 118 10.37 0.85 0.88
C GLN A 118 9.59 -0.10 -0.04
N ILE A 119 8.56 -0.77 0.48
CA ILE A 119 7.66 -1.66 -0.29
C ILE A 119 6.99 -0.92 -1.47
N LEU A 120 6.70 0.37 -1.29
CA LEU A 120 6.02 1.20 -2.29
C LEU A 120 6.96 1.91 -3.26
N HIS A 121 8.25 2.00 -2.95
CA HIS A 121 9.20 2.65 -3.85
C HIS A 121 9.31 1.85 -5.15
N GLY A 122 8.82 2.45 -6.23
CA GLY A 122 8.69 1.79 -7.54
C GLY A 122 10.01 1.44 -8.21
N ASP A 123 11.14 1.90 -7.67
CA ASP A 123 12.49 1.62 -8.16
C ASP A 123 12.94 0.19 -7.82
N HIS A 124 12.40 -0.42 -6.77
CA HIS A 124 12.79 -1.77 -6.33
C HIS A 124 12.04 -2.91 -7.04
N GLU A 125 11.25 -2.60 -8.07
CA GLU A 125 10.56 -3.58 -8.93
C GLU A 125 9.83 -4.72 -8.18
N HIS A 126 9.32 -4.46 -6.97
CA HIS A 126 8.71 -5.49 -6.14
C HIS A 126 7.47 -6.12 -6.78
N GLU A 127 7.53 -7.44 -6.97
CA GLU A 127 6.48 -8.22 -7.62
C GLU A 127 5.16 -8.19 -6.84
N LYS A 128 4.07 -8.06 -7.59
CA LYS A 128 2.69 -8.17 -7.11
C LYS A 128 1.93 -9.05 -8.09
N GLU A 129 1.27 -10.07 -7.58
CA GLU A 129 0.63 -11.08 -8.40
C GLU A 129 -0.88 -11.02 -8.29
N TYR A 130 -1.55 -11.13 -9.43
CA TYR A 130 -2.99 -11.02 -9.53
C TYR A 130 -3.57 -12.18 -10.32
N VAL A 131 -4.77 -12.59 -9.92
CA VAL A 131 -5.67 -13.44 -10.70
C VAL A 131 -6.79 -12.56 -11.24
N VAL A 132 -6.99 -12.61 -12.56
CA VAL A 132 -7.84 -11.69 -13.31
C VAL A 132 -8.81 -12.50 -14.16
N THR A 133 -10.11 -12.24 -14.00
CA THR A 133 -11.15 -12.81 -14.86
C THR A 133 -11.76 -11.71 -15.71
N VAL A 134 -11.86 -11.95 -17.01
CA VAL A 134 -12.46 -11.03 -17.99
C VAL A 134 -13.82 -11.53 -18.48
N ASP A 135 -14.52 -10.67 -19.23
CA ASP A 135 -15.89 -10.85 -19.70
C ASP A 135 -16.10 -11.88 -20.80
N LYS A 136 -15.03 -12.32 -21.46
CA LYS A 136 -15.10 -13.28 -22.56
C LYS A 136 -13.77 -14.04 -22.73
N PRO A 137 -13.79 -15.21 -23.41
CA PRO A 137 -12.56 -15.95 -23.66
C PRO A 137 -11.52 -15.16 -24.45
N PHE A 138 -10.25 -15.45 -24.20
CA PHE A 138 -9.12 -14.85 -24.92
C PHE A 138 -8.23 -15.91 -25.57
N THR A 139 -7.41 -15.46 -26.53
CA THR A 139 -6.49 -16.31 -27.30
C THR A 139 -5.06 -16.22 -26.74
N ASP A 140 -4.14 -17.03 -27.28
CA ASP A 140 -2.72 -16.95 -26.89
C ASP A 140 -2.08 -15.63 -27.32
N TRP A 141 -2.59 -15.04 -28.41
CA TRP A 141 -2.22 -13.69 -28.82
C TRP A 141 -2.43 -12.67 -27.71
N PHE A 142 -3.57 -12.71 -27.01
CA PHE A 142 -3.81 -11.79 -25.89
C PHE A 142 -2.77 -11.95 -24.78
N ILE A 143 -2.40 -13.18 -24.43
CA ILE A 143 -1.39 -13.43 -23.38
C ILE A 143 -0.02 -12.87 -23.78
N ASN A 144 0.38 -13.07 -25.04
CA ASN A 144 1.66 -12.58 -25.56
C ASN A 144 1.69 -11.04 -25.62
N GLU A 145 0.64 -10.41 -26.13
CA GLU A 145 0.56 -8.94 -26.22
C GLU A 145 0.45 -8.29 -24.82
N MET A 146 -0.34 -8.88 -23.91
CA MET A 146 -0.44 -8.41 -22.54
C MET A 146 0.91 -8.48 -21.81
N SER A 147 1.73 -9.51 -22.11
CA SER A 147 3.06 -9.71 -21.51
C SER A 147 4.13 -8.76 -22.05
N SER A 148 4.02 -8.35 -23.32
CA SER A 148 5.03 -7.54 -24.02
C SER A 148 5.08 -6.08 -23.58
N GLY A 149 4.12 -5.65 -22.75
CA GLY A 149 3.89 -4.26 -22.40
C GLY A 149 2.83 -3.64 -23.30
N VAL A 150 1.95 -2.85 -22.70
CA VAL A 150 0.72 -2.37 -23.32
C VAL A 150 0.70 -0.86 -23.26
N LYS A 151 0.41 -0.21 -24.40
CA LYS A 151 0.24 1.25 -24.41
C LYS A 151 -1.12 1.61 -23.84
N ILE A 152 -1.11 2.27 -22.68
CA ILE A 152 -2.29 2.80 -22.01
C ILE A 152 -2.22 4.33 -21.95
N LYS A 153 -3.29 4.98 -21.48
CA LYS A 153 -3.38 6.46 -21.37
C LYS A 153 -2.17 7.09 -20.65
N ASP A 154 -1.65 6.41 -19.63
CA ASP A 154 -0.60 6.93 -18.75
C ASP A 154 0.82 6.57 -19.27
N GLY A 155 0.95 5.95 -20.45
CA GLY A 155 2.22 5.55 -21.04
C GLY A 155 2.28 4.07 -21.43
N MET A 156 3.49 3.60 -21.72
CA MET A 156 3.77 2.18 -21.99
C MET A 156 3.98 1.44 -20.67
N THR A 157 3.30 0.32 -20.46
CA THR A 157 3.58 -0.55 -19.30
C THR A 157 4.90 -1.30 -19.49
N LYS A 158 5.57 -1.66 -18.40
CA LYS A 158 6.71 -2.59 -18.44
C LYS A 158 6.24 -3.97 -18.92
N PRO A 159 7.09 -4.73 -19.63
CA PRO A 159 6.84 -6.15 -19.86
C PRO A 159 6.62 -6.88 -18.55
N CYS A 160 5.77 -7.91 -18.57
CA CYS A 160 5.36 -8.62 -17.38
C CYS A 160 5.07 -10.09 -17.67
N LYS A 161 5.03 -10.92 -16.63
CA LYS A 161 4.65 -12.34 -16.78
C LYS A 161 3.13 -12.45 -16.77
N VAL A 162 2.57 -13.04 -17.82
CA VAL A 162 1.14 -13.38 -17.91
C VAL A 162 1.01 -14.86 -18.22
N THR A 163 0.14 -15.55 -17.49
CA THR A 163 -0.10 -17.00 -17.68
C THR A 163 -1.59 -17.27 -17.73
N ARG A 164 -2.03 -18.08 -18.71
CA ARG A 164 -3.42 -18.53 -18.78
C ARG A 164 -3.74 -19.45 -17.60
N VAL A 165 -4.89 -19.23 -16.96
CA VAL A 165 -5.45 -20.15 -15.95
C VAL A 165 -6.57 -20.98 -16.57
N ASP A 166 -7.50 -20.32 -17.27
CA ASP A 166 -8.58 -20.95 -18.02
C ASP A 166 -8.92 -20.11 -19.28
N GLN A 167 -10.08 -20.35 -19.91
CA GLN A 167 -10.49 -19.63 -21.13
C GLN A 167 -10.65 -18.11 -20.92
N SER A 168 -10.99 -17.66 -19.72
CA SER A 168 -11.34 -16.27 -19.38
C SER A 168 -10.58 -15.71 -18.16
N THR A 169 -9.74 -16.53 -17.53
CA THR A 169 -8.93 -16.16 -16.37
C THR A 169 -7.44 -16.25 -16.68
N PHE A 170 -6.68 -15.22 -16.30
CA PHE A 170 -5.23 -15.20 -16.38
C PHE A 170 -4.60 -14.72 -15.08
N ARG A 171 -3.35 -15.11 -14.88
CA ARG A 171 -2.46 -14.64 -13.81
C ARG A 171 -1.50 -13.61 -14.39
N ILE A 172 -1.24 -12.54 -13.66
CA ILE A 172 -0.31 -11.48 -14.06
C ILE A 172 0.56 -11.03 -12.89
N ILE A 173 1.86 -10.92 -13.12
CA ILE A 173 2.83 -10.45 -12.12
C ILE A 173 3.36 -9.08 -12.58
N LEU A 174 3.13 -8.05 -11.78
CA LEU A 174 3.55 -6.68 -12.06
C LEU A 174 4.59 -6.20 -11.05
N THR A 175 5.59 -5.48 -11.54
CA THR A 175 6.61 -4.78 -10.73
C THR A 175 6.34 -3.28 -10.61
N GLN A 176 5.38 -2.76 -11.39
CA GLN A 176 4.91 -1.37 -11.35
C GLN A 176 3.45 -1.27 -10.90
N GLY A 177 3.06 -0.09 -10.39
CA GLY A 177 1.74 0.17 -9.82
C GLY A 177 1.01 1.37 -10.43
N MET A 178 0.73 1.35 -11.74
CA MET A 178 -0.02 2.43 -12.39
C MET A 178 -1.50 2.42 -11.96
N ASN A 179 -2.17 3.58 -12.04
CA ASN A 179 -3.57 3.69 -11.62
C ASN A 179 -4.47 2.76 -12.45
N ARG A 180 -5.14 1.80 -11.79
CA ARG A 180 -6.03 0.82 -12.44
C ARG A 180 -5.35 0.05 -13.59
N GLN A 181 -4.04 -0.18 -13.49
CA GLN A 181 -3.19 -0.68 -14.57
C GLN A 181 -3.79 -1.87 -15.32
N ILE A 182 -4.05 -2.99 -14.63
CA ILE A 182 -4.57 -4.23 -15.24
C ILE A 182 -5.89 -3.98 -15.97
N ARG A 183 -6.79 -3.21 -15.38
CA ARG A 183 -8.08 -2.89 -16.00
C ARG A 183 -7.92 -2.04 -17.27
N ARG A 184 -6.93 -1.15 -17.31
CA ARG A 184 -6.60 -0.35 -18.50
C ARG A 184 -5.92 -1.20 -19.58
N MET A 185 -5.00 -2.08 -19.20
CA MET A 185 -4.35 -3.02 -20.10
C MET A 185 -5.38 -3.95 -20.77
N SER A 186 -6.25 -4.60 -19.99
CA SER A 186 -7.31 -5.47 -20.54
C SER A 186 -8.26 -4.70 -21.47
N ARG A 187 -8.60 -3.45 -21.12
CA ARG A 187 -9.46 -2.61 -21.97
C ARG A 187 -8.82 -2.26 -23.31
N ALA A 188 -7.49 -2.09 -23.37
CA ALA A 188 -6.78 -1.82 -24.62
C ALA A 188 -6.98 -2.95 -25.66
N PHE A 189 -7.23 -4.17 -25.19
CA PHE A 189 -7.53 -5.33 -26.03
C PHE A 189 -9.04 -5.63 -26.12
N GLY A 190 -9.90 -4.72 -25.67
CA GLY A 190 -11.36 -4.88 -25.74
C GLY A 190 -11.96 -5.85 -24.72
N PHE A 191 -11.28 -6.09 -23.59
CA PHE A 191 -11.78 -6.89 -22.48
C PHE A 191 -12.16 -6.03 -21.27
N THR A 192 -13.20 -6.47 -20.57
CA THR A 192 -13.65 -5.88 -19.30
C THR A 192 -13.30 -6.82 -18.16
N VAL A 193 -12.55 -6.34 -17.17
CA VAL A 193 -12.20 -7.12 -15.98
C VAL A 193 -13.41 -7.21 -15.05
N ILE A 194 -13.91 -8.44 -14.88
CA ILE A 194 -15.01 -8.79 -13.97
C ILE A 194 -14.47 -9.00 -12.56
N LYS A 195 -13.41 -9.79 -12.42
CA LYS A 195 -12.80 -10.11 -11.12
C LYS A 195 -11.32 -9.76 -11.13
N LEU A 196 -10.86 -9.08 -10.08
CA LEU A 196 -9.45 -8.74 -9.89
C LEU A 196 -9.06 -9.02 -8.45
N LYS A 197 -8.27 -10.06 -8.25
CA LYS A 197 -7.82 -10.52 -6.93
C LYS A 197 -6.30 -10.47 -6.85
N ARG A 198 -5.73 -9.67 -5.95
CA ARG A 198 -4.30 -9.74 -5.65
C ARG A 198 -4.04 -10.93 -4.74
N VAL A 199 -3.14 -11.82 -5.12
CA VAL A 199 -2.87 -13.07 -4.39
C VAL A 199 -1.50 -13.10 -3.73
N ARG A 200 -0.56 -12.24 -4.15
CA ARG A 200 0.78 -12.16 -3.57
C ARG A 200 1.35 -10.75 -3.65
N ILE A 201 2.11 -10.37 -2.64
CA ILE A 201 3.00 -9.20 -2.62
C ILE A 201 4.36 -9.71 -2.18
N MET A 202 5.33 -9.74 -3.09
CA MET A 202 6.66 -10.30 -2.84
C MET A 202 6.58 -11.74 -2.31
N ASN A 203 7.08 -12.02 -1.11
CA ASN A 203 7.00 -13.32 -0.46
C ASN A 203 5.69 -13.54 0.33
N ILE A 204 4.88 -12.50 0.55
CA ILE A 204 3.63 -12.62 1.31
C ILE A 204 2.52 -13.10 0.38
N GLU A 205 1.97 -14.26 0.71
CA GLU A 205 0.89 -14.91 -0.03
C GLU A 205 -0.45 -14.82 0.70
N LEU A 206 -1.52 -14.73 -0.09
CA LEU A 206 -2.88 -14.71 0.44
C LEU A 206 -3.30 -16.07 1.01
N ASN A 207 -2.86 -17.17 0.37
CA ASN A 207 -3.15 -18.54 0.78
C ASN A 207 -4.65 -18.77 1.10
N GLU A 208 -4.92 -19.42 2.23
CA GLU A 208 -6.25 -19.77 2.72
C GLU A 208 -6.91 -18.64 3.53
N LEU A 209 -6.33 -17.44 3.57
CA LEU A 209 -6.92 -16.31 4.29
C LEU A 209 -8.28 -15.99 3.69
N GLU A 210 -9.34 -16.15 4.47
CA GLU A 210 -10.71 -15.91 4.04
C GLU A 210 -10.96 -14.43 3.72
N VAL A 211 -11.92 -14.18 2.83
CA VAL A 211 -12.32 -12.80 2.45
C VAL A 211 -12.78 -12.04 3.69
N GLY A 212 -12.26 -10.83 3.88
CA GLY A 212 -12.58 -9.98 5.02
C GLY A 212 -11.87 -10.35 6.31
N LYS A 213 -11.01 -11.37 6.31
CA LYS A 213 -10.15 -11.72 7.44
C LYS A 213 -8.74 -11.18 7.25
N TRP A 214 -8.06 -11.00 8.37
CA TRP A 214 -6.66 -10.64 8.44
C TRP A 214 -5.90 -11.58 9.37
N ARG A 215 -4.59 -11.64 9.20
CA ARG A 215 -3.65 -12.29 10.10
C ARG A 215 -2.41 -11.42 10.27
N SER A 216 -1.67 -11.64 11.34
CA SER A 216 -0.32 -11.09 11.44
C SER A 216 0.58 -11.71 10.37
N VAL A 217 1.50 -10.90 9.83
CA VAL A 217 2.63 -11.40 9.05
C VAL A 217 3.54 -12.15 10.02
N THR A 218 3.96 -13.36 9.65
CA THR A 218 4.84 -14.16 10.50
C THR A 218 6.25 -13.59 10.53
N SER A 219 7.04 -13.95 11.55
CA SER A 219 8.43 -13.49 11.64
C SER A 219 9.26 -13.92 10.42
N GLU A 220 9.11 -15.16 9.96
CA GLU A 220 9.81 -15.67 8.77
C GLU A 220 9.41 -14.90 7.50
N GLU A 221 8.11 -14.63 7.33
CA GLU A 221 7.63 -13.77 6.24
C GLU A 221 8.20 -12.35 6.33
N LEU A 222 8.30 -11.79 7.53
CA LEU A 222 8.82 -10.44 7.73
C LEU A 222 10.33 -10.38 7.47
N ASP A 223 11.10 -11.37 7.91
CA ASP A 223 12.55 -11.43 7.69
C ASP A 223 12.87 -11.49 6.19
N ILE A 224 12.20 -12.40 5.46
CA ILE A 224 12.34 -12.51 4.00
C ILE A 224 11.88 -11.23 3.30
N LEU A 225 10.81 -10.59 3.80
CA LEU A 225 10.32 -9.33 3.26
C LEU A 225 11.39 -8.24 3.40
N ILE A 226 12.00 -8.11 4.58
CA ILE A 226 13.03 -7.10 4.88
C ILE A 226 14.28 -7.34 4.03
N ASP A 227 14.71 -8.59 3.85
CA ASP A 227 15.86 -8.94 3.01
C ASP A 227 15.68 -8.56 1.53
N GLN A 228 14.42 -8.35 1.10
CA GLN A 228 14.09 -7.97 -0.27
C GLN A 228 13.96 -6.44 -0.49
N LEU A 229 14.01 -5.62 0.57
CA LEU A 229 13.83 -4.15 0.52
C LEU A 229 15.14 -3.36 0.37
#